data_AF-A0A497M774-F1
#
_entry.id   AF-A0A497M774-F1
#
_cell.length_a   1.000
_cell.length_b   1.000
_cell.length_c   1.000
_cell.angle_alpha   90.00
_cell.angle_beta   90.00
_cell.angle_gamma   90.00
#
_symmetry.space_group_name_H-M   'P 1'
#
loop_
_entity.id
_entity.type
_entity.pdbx_description
1 polymer ?
#
loop_
_entity_poly.entity_id
_entity_poly.type
_entity_poly.pdbx_seq_one_letter_code
_entity_poly.pdbx_strand_id
1 'polypeptide(L)' 'MGSGKVFEAVSHPIRIKILKMLAEKPMSFSELKRELGI' A
#
# COMPACT_ATOMS: atom_id res chain seq x y z
N MET A 1 11.56 5.76 -14.75
CA MET A 1 11.67 5.96 -13.28
C MET A 1 12.91 5.22 -12.82
N GLY A 2 13.84 5.86 -12.11
CA GLY A 2 15.01 5.16 -11.57
C GLY A 2 14.60 4.18 -10.47
N SER A 3 15.26 3.02 -10.40
CA SER A 3 15.01 1.97 -9.39
C SER A 3 15.00 2.51 -7.95
N GLY A 4 15.85 3.49 -7.64
CA GLY A 4 15.91 4.13 -6.32
C GLY A 4 14.59 4.81 -5.91
N LYS A 5 13.93 5.54 -6.83
CA LYS A 5 12.65 6.22 -6.54
C LYS A 5 11.52 5.23 -6.30
N VAL A 6 11.52 4.10 -7.02
CA VAL A 6 10.53 3.04 -6.82
C VAL A 6 10.74 2.40 -5.46
N PHE A 7 11.99 2.08 -5.10
CA PHE A 7 12.31 1.48 -3.81
C PHE A 7 11.90 2.39 -2.64
N GLU A 8 12.23 3.68 -2.69
CA GLU A 8 11.78 4.68 -1.71
C GLU A 8 10.25 4.75 -1.62
N ALA A 9 9.57 4.69 -2.77
CA ALA A 9 8.12 4.73 -2.83
C ALA A 9 7.46 3.45 -2.28
N VAL A 10 8.07 2.27 -2.36
CA VAL A 10 7.44 1.04 -1.85
C VAL A 10 7.90 0.64 -0.44
N SER A 11 9.04 1.14 0.04
CA SER A 11 9.67 0.66 1.30
C SER A 11 8.97 1.09 2.58
N HIS A 12 8.05 2.07 2.54
CA HIS A 12 7.36 2.51 3.75
C HIS A 12 6.40 1.44 4.26
N PRO A 13 6.43 1.09 5.57
CA PRO A 13 5.66 -0.03 6.13
C PRO A 13 4.17 -0.01 5.77
N ILE A 14 3.53 1.17 5.86
CA ILE A 14 2.12 1.31 5.50
C ILE A 14 1.83 1.03 4.01
N ARG A 15 2.75 1.42 3.11
CA ARG A 15 2.60 1.21 1.67
C ARG A 15 2.76 -0.26 1.32
N ILE A 16 3.69 -0.95 1.98
CA ILE A 16 3.81 -2.42 1.90
C ILE A 16 2.51 -3.09 2.36
N LYS A 17 1.94 -2.64 3.49
CA LYS A 17 0.67 -3.19 4.00
C LYS A 17 -0.48 -2.98 3.01
N ILE A 18 -0.62 -1.78 2.44
CA ILE A 18 -1.62 -1.46 1.41
C ILE A 18 -1.45 -2.37 0.19
N LEU A 19 -0.23 -2.52 -0.32
CA LEU A 19 0.04 -3.36 -1.50
C LEU A 19 -0.31 -4.84 -1.24
N LYS A 20 0.01 -5.37 -0.06
CA LYS A 20 -0.38 -6.73 0.32
C LYS A 20 -1.90 -6.91 0.36
N MET A 21 -2.62 -5.96 0.94
CA MET A 21 -4.09 -6.00 1.01
C MET A 21 -4.74 -5.95 -0.38
N LEU A 22 -4.23 -5.09 -1.27
CA LEU A 22 -4.72 -4.97 -2.64
C LEU A 22 -4.36 -6.17 -3.52
N ALA A 23 -3.28 -6.89 -3.20
CA ALA A 23 -2.90 -8.11 -3.88
C ALA A 23 -3.87 -9.27 -3.58
N GLU A 24 -4.44 -9.32 -2.37
CA GLU A 24 -5.45 -10.32 -1.99
C GLU A 24 -6.79 -10.06 -2.68
N LYS A 25 -7.25 -8.80 -2.70
CA LYS A 25 -8.46 -8.39 -3.41
C LYS A 25 -8.49 -6.89 -3.68
N PRO A 26 -9.21 -6.43 -4.73
CA PRO A 26 -9.50 -5.01 -4.91
C PRO A 26 -10.22 -4.44 -3.68
N MET A 27 -9.83 -3.24 -3.25
CA MET A 27 -10.45 -2.51 -2.14
C MET A 27 -10.65 -1.05 -2.53
N SER A 28 -11.78 -0.48 -2.12
CA SER A 28 -12.01 0.96 -2.16
C SER A 28 -11.17 1.69 -1.09
N PHE A 29 -11.03 3.01 -1.24
CA PHE A 29 -10.33 3.85 -0.25
C PHE A 29 -10.93 3.72 1.16
N SER A 30 -12.27 3.71 1.28
CA SER A 30 -12.95 3.60 2.58
C SER A 30 -12.71 2.25 3.25
N GLU A 31 -12.61 1.18 2.47
CA GLU A 31 -12.26 -0.15 2.98
C GLU A 31 -10.80 -0.18 3.45
N LEU A 32 -9.85 0.30 2.65
CA LEU A 32 -8.45 0.41 3.06
C LEU A 32 -8.31 1.23 4.36
N LYS A 33 -8.98 2.37 4.45
CA LYS A 33 -8.95 3.23 5.64
C LYS A 33 -9.44 2.49 6.88
N ARG A 34 -10.59 1.79 6.77
CA ARG A 34 -11.17 1.00 7.87
C ARG A 34 -10.24 -0.13 8.32
N GLU A 35 -9.70 -0.90 7.39
CA GLU A 35 -8.79 -2.03 7.68
C GLU A 35 -7.42 -1.57 8.23
N LEU A 36 -6.99 -0.36 7.89
CA LEU A 36 -5.76 0.24 8.41
C LEU A 36 -5.94 0.90 9.79
N GLY A 37 -7.17 1.20 10.20
CA GLY A 37 -7.47 1.85 11.50
C GLY A 37 -7.02 3.31 11.57
N ILE A 38 -7.03 4.01 10.44
CA ILE A 38 -6.65 5.44 10.30
C ILE A 38 -7.82 6.29 9.79
#